data_AF-A0A1N6VZR7-F1
#
_entry.id   AF-A0A1N6VZR7-F1
#
_cell.length_a   1.000
_cell.length_b   1.000
_cell.length_c   1.000
_cell.angle_alpha   90.00
_cell.angle_beta   90.00
_cell.angle_gamma   90.00
#
_symmetry.space_group_name_H-M   'P 1'
#
loop_
_entity.id
_entity.type
_entity.pdbx_description
1 polymer ?
#
loop_
_entity_poly.entity_id
_entity_poly.type
_entity_poly.pdbx_seq_one_letter_code
_entity_poly.pdbx_strand_id
1 'polypeptide(L)'
;MASSDLPGHIIKRDGSMEPFDPDKITEALLKAGRHTGEFDTAQAIELTEKTLNLLRTREKPASEATPEKAATPGPEVEEIQDLVEEILLESAHTRTAKAYILYRQDHARQRQRNIFRRRLSLKPWEYPELARYVDSIRHSYWIHTEFNYTSDIQDFKVHVTDCERDVIRKVMLAIAQIEVSVKTFWGDIYKKLPKPEIGSVGYTFAESEVRHHDAYAHLLELLGLNQEFETIHQIPCILGRIRYLEKTNLIAQGGEPRDYTLSILLFSLFIEHVSLFSQFLIIMSFNKYRNLFKGISNVIEATSKEEQIHGLFGIDLIRIIRQEQPQWFDQEMSRTIATLCQEAWCAESEIIDWFFEEGELDFLPKALIREFVKNRFNKSLKSIGEKPLLEVDQLMLQETDWFDDEVITTKHGDFFVKRSINYNKRSRSITGDDLF
;
A
#
# COMPACT_ATOMS: atom_id res chain seq x y z
N MET A 1 20.99 28.15 46.60
CA MET A 1 19.66 28.30 47.23
C MET A 1 18.66 27.55 46.37
N ALA A 2 17.89 26.65 47.01
CA ALA A 2 16.71 25.90 46.54
C ALA A 2 16.66 25.39 45.08
N SER A 3 17.15 24.16 44.88
CA SER A 3 17.01 23.31 43.69
C SER A 3 15.62 22.64 43.55
N SER A 4 14.55 23.19 44.14
CA SER A 4 13.33 22.41 44.45
C SER A 4 12.08 22.73 43.62
N ASP A 5 12.18 23.44 42.50
CA ASP A 5 11.00 23.93 41.75
C ASP A 5 11.21 23.84 40.21
N LEU A 6 11.95 22.83 39.74
CA LEU A 6 12.11 22.51 38.31
C LEU A 6 11.40 21.18 38.01
N PRO A 7 10.91 20.98 36.77
CA PRO A 7 10.30 19.72 36.38
C PRO A 7 11.29 18.57 36.59
N GLY A 8 10.83 17.42 37.08
CA GLY A 8 11.70 16.25 37.21
C GLY A 8 12.09 15.62 35.86
N HIS A 9 11.23 15.78 34.85
CA HIS A 9 11.36 15.14 33.54
C HIS A 9 10.89 16.07 32.42
N ILE A 10 11.28 15.77 31.19
CA ILE A 10 10.83 16.40 29.95
C ILE A 10 10.29 15.32 29.00
N ILE A 11 9.19 15.61 28.30
CA ILE A 11 8.63 14.73 27.27
C ILE A 11 9.26 15.07 25.92
N LYS A 12 9.95 14.10 25.35
CA LYS A 12 10.57 14.17 24.03
C LYS A 12 9.52 14.06 22.93
N ARG A 13 9.90 14.43 21.71
CA ARG A 13 9.01 14.41 20.53
C ARG A 13 8.48 13.01 20.16
N ASP A 14 9.15 11.95 20.60
CA ASP A 14 8.73 10.56 20.42
C ASP A 14 7.86 10.04 21.59
N GLY A 15 7.51 10.91 22.54
CA GLY A 15 6.75 10.60 23.75
C GLY A 15 7.59 10.01 24.90
N SER A 16 8.90 9.81 24.72
CA SER A 16 9.77 9.31 25.79
C SER A 16 10.02 10.37 26.87
N MET A 17 10.24 9.93 28.11
CA MET A 17 10.57 10.81 29.23
C MET A 17 12.08 10.77 29.52
N GLU A 18 12.71 11.94 29.56
CA GLU A 18 14.12 12.10 29.98
C GLU A 18 14.18 13.00 31.23
N PRO A 19 15.24 12.90 32.05
CA PRO A 19 15.49 13.89 33.11
C PRO A 19 15.59 15.31 32.52
N PHE A 20 14.95 16.28 33.18
CA PHE A 20 15.02 17.67 32.76
C PHE A 20 16.42 18.21 33.03
N ASP A 21 17.02 18.84 32.01
CA ASP A 21 18.38 19.37 32.05
C ASP A 21 18.39 20.81 31.50
N PRO A 22 18.49 21.83 32.38
CA PRO A 22 18.55 23.23 31.96
C PRO A 22 19.73 23.56 31.04
N ASP A 23 20.83 22.82 31.13
CA ASP A 23 22.03 23.11 30.34
C ASP A 23 21.77 22.92 28.84
N LYS A 24 20.82 22.04 28.47
CA LYS A 24 20.38 21.88 27.08
C LYS A 24 19.71 23.14 26.51
N ILE A 25 19.02 23.92 27.34
CA ILE A 25 18.43 25.21 26.94
C ILE A 25 19.55 26.23 26.73
N THR A 26 20.48 26.32 27.68
CA THR A 26 21.67 27.18 27.59
C THR A 26 22.48 26.90 26.32
N GLU A 27 22.73 25.63 26.01
CA GLU A 27 23.45 25.23 24.79
C GLU A 27 22.73 25.64 23.51
N ALA A 28 21.40 25.49 23.46
CA ALA A 28 20.61 25.88 22.30
C ALA A 28 20.64 27.40 22.08
N LEU A 29 20.45 28.18 23.15
CA LEU A 29 20.56 29.64 23.15
C LEU A 29 21.97 30.08 22.74
N LEU A 30 23.01 29.46 23.30
CA LEU A 30 24.40 29.80 22.98
C LEU A 30 24.75 29.52 21.52
N LYS A 31 24.26 28.41 20.95
CA LYS A 31 24.43 28.12 19.51
C LYS A 31 23.77 29.19 18.65
N ALA A 32 22.57 29.63 19.00
CA ALA A 32 21.85 30.67 18.26
C ALA A 32 22.55 32.04 18.40
N GLY A 33 22.95 32.43 19.62
CA GLY A 33 23.67 33.68 19.89
C GLY A 33 25.04 33.73 19.19
N ARG A 34 25.77 32.62 19.12
CA ARG A 34 27.03 32.53 18.35
C ARG A 34 26.82 32.64 16.85
N HIS A 35 25.70 32.13 16.32
CA HIS A 35 25.39 32.21 14.90
C HIS A 35 25.14 33.66 14.44
N THR A 36 24.50 34.47 15.28
CA THR A 36 24.17 35.87 14.97
C THR A 36 25.18 36.88 15.49
N GLY A 37 25.97 36.50 16.50
CA GLY A 37 26.92 37.36 17.21
C GLY A 37 26.26 38.37 18.16
N GLU A 38 24.99 38.19 18.55
CA GLU A 38 24.27 39.17 19.39
C GLU A 38 24.51 39.02 20.89
N PHE A 39 24.88 37.82 21.35
CA PHE A 39 25.12 37.59 22.76
C PHE A 39 26.09 36.44 23.03
N ASP A 40 26.69 36.48 24.22
CA ASP A 40 27.69 35.51 24.68
C ASP A 40 27.12 34.51 25.70
N THR A 41 28.00 33.71 26.29
CA THR A 41 27.63 32.68 27.28
C THR A 41 26.91 33.27 28.50
N ALA A 42 27.29 34.46 28.97
CA ALA A 42 26.69 35.05 30.16
C ALA A 42 25.23 35.44 29.91
N GLN A 43 24.98 36.05 28.75
CA GLN A 43 23.63 36.39 28.31
C GLN A 43 22.78 35.15 27.97
N ALA A 44 23.37 34.08 27.42
CA ALA A 44 22.67 32.82 27.20
C ALA A 44 22.18 32.18 28.52
N ILE A 45 22.99 32.26 29.58
CA ILE A 45 22.60 31.82 30.93
C ILE A 45 21.47 32.69 31.48
N GLU A 46 21.54 34.02 31.30
CA GLU A 46 20.47 34.94 31.73
C GLU A 46 19.13 34.65 31.03
N LEU A 47 19.15 34.43 29.72
CA LEU A 47 17.97 34.06 28.93
C LEU A 47 17.42 32.68 29.34
N THR A 48 18.31 31.75 29.72
CA THR A 48 17.91 30.44 30.26
C THR A 48 17.17 30.60 31.58
N GLU A 49 17.71 31.38 32.52
CA GLU A 49 17.04 31.66 33.79
C GLU A 49 15.67 32.33 33.59
N LYS A 50 15.55 33.26 32.63
CA LYS A 50 14.26 33.85 32.25
C LYS A 50 13.27 32.80 31.73
N THR A 51 13.74 31.89 30.88
CA THR A 51 12.94 30.76 30.36
C THR A 51 12.47 29.85 31.48
N LEU A 52 13.36 29.49 32.41
CA LEU A 52 13.02 28.65 33.57
C LEU A 52 12.03 29.34 34.51
N ASN A 53 12.15 30.65 34.71
CA ASN A 53 11.20 31.40 35.52
C ASN A 53 9.81 31.45 34.88
N LEU A 54 9.74 31.60 33.55
CA LEU A 54 8.46 31.57 32.83
C LEU A 54 7.83 30.17 32.82
N LEU A 55 8.64 29.11 32.74
CA LEU A 55 8.18 27.73 32.91
C LEU A 55 7.57 27.52 34.30
N ARG A 56 8.24 27.99 35.37
CA ARG A 56 7.75 27.91 36.75
C ARG A 56 6.41 28.62 36.97
N THR A 57 6.21 29.77 36.33
CA THR A 57 4.95 30.52 36.48
C THR A 57 3.79 29.85 35.73
N ARG A 58 4.06 29.11 34.65
CA ARG A 58 3.05 28.32 33.93
C ARG A 58 2.71 26.99 34.60
N GLU A 59 3.67 26.33 35.25
CA GLU A 59 3.45 25.05 35.93
C GLU A 59 2.72 25.19 37.28
N LYS A 60 2.72 26.36 37.90
CA LYS A 60 1.87 26.62 39.08
C LYS A 60 0.42 26.70 38.61
N PRO A 61 -0.48 25.75 38.97
CA PRO A 61 -1.89 26.01 38.83
C PRO A 61 -2.21 27.22 39.67
N ALA A 62 -3.01 28.15 39.13
CA ALA A 62 -3.76 29.06 39.97
C ALA A 62 -4.39 28.23 41.10
N SER A 63 -4.12 28.61 42.33
CA SER A 63 -4.56 27.96 43.54
C SER A 63 -6.07 27.65 43.49
N GLU A 64 -6.43 26.42 43.12
CA GLU A 64 -7.73 25.75 43.32
C GLU A 64 -7.79 24.50 42.40
N ALA A 65 -7.09 23.43 42.78
CA ALA A 65 -7.29 22.12 42.16
C ALA A 65 -7.27 21.02 43.22
N THR A 66 -8.31 20.19 43.21
CA THR A 66 -8.59 19.08 44.12
C THR A 66 -7.51 17.97 44.08
N PRO A 67 -7.42 17.12 45.12
CA PRO A 67 -6.30 16.19 45.34
C PRO A 67 -6.14 15.04 44.32
N GLU A 68 -6.97 14.97 43.28
CA GLU A 68 -7.01 13.84 42.33
C GLU A 68 -6.22 14.05 41.03
N LYS A 69 -5.56 15.20 40.83
CA LYS A 69 -4.74 15.50 39.63
C LYS A 69 -3.23 15.60 39.90
N ALA A 70 -2.71 14.88 40.88
CA ALA A 70 -1.28 14.86 41.21
C ALA A 70 -0.49 13.86 40.34
N ALA A 71 -0.34 14.16 39.06
CA ALA A 71 0.72 13.64 38.20
C ALA A 71 0.75 14.45 36.91
N THR A 72 1.26 15.67 36.96
CA THR A 72 1.59 16.40 35.73
C THR A 72 2.72 15.65 35.01
N PRO A 73 2.52 15.21 33.76
CA PRO A 73 3.64 14.86 32.90
C PRO A 73 4.49 16.13 32.78
N GLY A 74 5.83 16.02 32.89
CA GLY A 74 6.70 17.19 32.71
C GLY A 74 6.52 17.84 31.31
N PRO A 75 7.06 19.04 31.08
CA PRO A 75 6.78 19.81 29.87
C PRO A 75 7.26 19.07 28.61
N GLU A 76 6.59 19.31 27.49
CA GLU A 76 7.04 18.84 26.19
C GLU A 76 8.20 19.68 25.65
N VAL A 77 9.06 19.07 24.83
CA VAL A 77 10.17 19.79 24.18
C VAL A 77 9.68 21.00 23.37
N GLU A 78 8.51 20.91 22.73
CA GLU A 78 7.95 22.04 21.95
C GLU A 78 7.51 23.19 22.85
N GLU A 79 6.95 22.92 24.04
CA GLU A 79 6.57 23.94 25.01
C GLU A 79 7.80 24.73 25.50
N ILE A 80 8.92 24.04 25.76
CA ILE A 80 10.19 24.69 26.12
C ILE A 80 10.70 25.55 24.96
N GLN A 81 10.58 25.09 23.73
CA GLN A 81 11.00 25.87 22.56
C GLN A 81 10.14 27.12 22.35
N ASP A 82 8.83 27.03 22.58
CA ASP A 82 7.92 28.18 22.52
C ASP A 82 8.29 29.23 23.56
N LEU A 83 8.64 28.81 24.79
CA LEU A 83 9.10 29.71 25.85
C LEU A 83 10.43 30.39 25.48
N VAL A 84 11.37 29.65 24.89
CA VAL A 84 12.65 30.22 24.44
C VAL A 84 12.41 31.25 23.33
N GLU A 85 11.49 30.99 22.41
CA GLU A 85 11.12 31.95 21.36
C GLU A 85 10.49 33.22 21.94
N GLU A 86 9.57 33.09 22.89
CA GLU A 86 8.94 34.20 23.61
C GLU A 86 10.00 35.09 24.29
N ILE A 87 10.90 34.48 25.06
CA ILE A 87 11.99 35.19 25.73
C ILE A 87 12.95 35.86 24.75
N LEU A 88 13.27 35.22 23.62
CA LEU A 88 14.13 35.82 22.60
C LEU A 88 13.44 37.01 21.91
N LEU A 89 12.13 36.92 21.65
CA LEU A 89 11.33 38.00 21.04
C LEU A 89 11.16 39.22 21.97
N GLU A 90 11.06 38.98 23.29
CA GLU A 90 10.99 40.05 24.30
C GLU A 90 12.37 40.65 24.63
N SER A 91 13.45 40.01 24.21
CA SER A 91 14.82 40.50 24.42
C SER A 91 15.24 41.54 23.37
N ALA A 92 16.39 42.18 23.59
CA ALA A 92 17.01 43.05 22.59
C ALA A 92 17.66 42.28 21.41
N HIS A 93 17.63 40.94 21.39
CA HIS A 93 18.35 40.09 20.45
C HIS A 93 17.48 39.64 19.26
N THR A 94 16.94 40.61 18.52
CA THR A 94 15.95 40.38 17.46
C THR A 94 16.48 39.51 16.31
N ARG A 95 17.77 39.59 15.96
CA ARG A 95 18.33 38.73 14.89
C ARG A 95 18.41 37.27 15.35
N THR A 96 18.74 37.05 16.62
CA THR A 96 18.81 35.72 17.22
C THR A 96 17.44 35.10 17.36
N ALA A 97 16.43 35.88 17.78
CA ALA A 97 15.03 35.43 17.79
C ALA A 97 14.61 34.94 16.40
N LYS A 98 14.83 35.76 15.35
CA LYS A 98 14.52 35.37 13.97
C LYS A 98 15.28 34.14 13.50
N ALA A 99 16.59 34.06 13.79
CA ALA A 99 17.42 32.93 13.42
C ALA A 99 16.99 31.63 14.12
N TYR A 100 16.64 31.71 15.42
CA TYR A 100 16.16 30.58 16.20
C TYR A 100 14.83 30.05 15.66
N ILE A 101 13.85 30.93 15.41
CA ILE A 101 12.54 30.56 14.84
C ILE A 101 12.72 29.90 13.47
N LEU A 102 13.52 30.49 12.59
CA LEU A 102 13.79 29.93 11.26
C LEU A 102 14.50 28.56 11.35
N TYR A 103 15.47 28.42 12.25
CA TYR A 103 16.17 27.15 12.48
C TYR A 103 15.21 26.06 12.99
N ARG A 104 14.35 26.38 13.96
CA ARG A 104 13.34 25.44 14.47
C ARG A 104 12.38 25.02 13.37
N GLN A 105 11.85 25.98 12.58
CA GLN A 105 10.96 25.70 11.46
C GLN A 105 11.63 24.83 10.38
N ASP A 106 12.88 25.14 10.02
CA ASP A 106 13.62 24.35 9.03
C ASP A 106 13.88 22.93 9.54
N HIS A 107 14.30 22.77 10.79
CA HIS A 107 14.47 21.45 11.40
C HIS A 107 13.15 20.70 11.59
N ALA A 108 12.04 21.37 11.87
CA ALA A 108 10.72 20.75 11.89
C ALA A 108 10.34 20.23 10.50
N ARG A 109 10.58 21.02 9.45
CA ARG A 109 10.36 20.62 8.06
C ARG A 109 11.27 19.47 7.63
N GLN A 110 12.53 19.46 8.06
CA GLN A 110 13.47 18.36 7.78
C GLN A 110 13.10 17.07 8.51
N ARG A 111 12.45 17.15 9.68
CA ARG A 111 11.92 16.00 10.42
C ARG A 111 10.64 15.44 9.79
N GLN A 112 9.92 16.25 9.02
CA GLN A 112 8.72 15.77 8.34
C GLN A 112 9.11 14.78 7.26
N ARG A 113 8.52 13.59 7.32
CA ARG A 113 8.66 12.56 6.30
C ARG A 113 8.22 13.13 4.96
N ASN A 114 9.01 12.84 3.92
CA ASN A 114 8.65 13.14 2.54
C ASN A 114 9.03 11.93 1.69
N ILE A 115 8.03 11.22 1.17
CA ILE A 115 8.20 9.94 0.48
C ILE A 115 8.89 10.09 -0.88
N PHE A 116 8.77 11.27 -1.51
CA PHE A 116 9.40 11.60 -2.79
C PHE A 116 10.85 12.08 -2.64
N ARG A 117 11.26 12.53 -1.44
CA ARG A 117 12.62 13.01 -1.20
C ARG A 117 13.60 11.85 -1.06
N ARG A 118 14.68 11.86 -1.86
CA ARG A 118 15.73 10.83 -1.76
C ARG A 118 16.38 10.78 -0.39
N ARG A 119 16.50 9.57 0.16
CA ARG A 119 17.35 9.27 1.32
C ARG A 119 18.56 8.44 0.89
N LEU A 120 19.76 8.91 1.22
CA LEU A 120 21.01 8.20 0.89
C LEU A 120 21.34 7.09 1.92
N SER A 121 21.09 7.36 3.20
CA SER A 121 21.34 6.40 4.28
C SER A 121 20.36 5.24 4.23
N LEU A 122 20.86 4.01 4.39
CA LEU A 122 20.00 2.82 4.44
C LEU A 122 19.10 2.82 5.67
N LYS A 123 19.64 3.19 6.83
CA LYS A 123 18.97 3.23 8.14
C LYS A 123 19.21 4.57 8.85
N PRO A 124 18.35 4.96 9.82
CA PRO A 124 17.06 4.33 10.13
C PRO A 124 16.06 4.45 8.96
N TRP A 125 15.08 3.57 8.92
CA TRP A 125 13.99 3.67 7.93
C TRP A 125 13.04 4.79 8.33
N GLU A 126 12.55 5.54 7.34
CA GLU A 126 11.49 6.53 7.52
C GLU A 126 10.13 5.84 7.50
N TYR A 127 9.97 4.75 6.73
CA TYR A 127 8.73 3.98 6.58
C TYR A 127 8.92 2.51 6.98
N PRO A 128 9.32 2.21 8.24
CA PRO A 128 9.58 0.84 8.67
C PRO A 128 8.36 -0.09 8.54
N GLU A 129 7.15 0.45 8.64
CA GLU A 129 5.89 -0.27 8.45
C GLU A 129 5.76 -0.89 7.05
N LEU A 130 6.42 -0.33 6.03
CA LEU A 130 6.37 -0.85 4.67
C LEU A 130 7.28 -2.06 4.45
N ALA A 131 8.31 -2.25 5.30
CA ALA A 131 9.23 -3.37 5.17
C ALA A 131 8.54 -4.73 5.33
N ARG A 132 7.40 -4.78 6.03
CA ARG A 132 6.60 -6.00 6.21
C ARG A 132 6.16 -6.65 4.89
N TYR A 133 5.98 -5.85 3.83
CA TYR A 133 5.53 -6.34 2.52
C TYR A 133 6.57 -7.23 1.84
N VAL A 134 7.87 -6.98 2.08
CA VAL A 134 8.94 -7.87 1.63
C VAL A 134 8.78 -9.26 2.27
N ASP A 135 8.55 -9.29 3.58
CA ASP A 135 8.37 -10.54 4.29
C ASP A 135 7.07 -11.22 3.89
N SER A 136 5.97 -10.50 3.69
CA SER A 136 4.72 -11.05 3.16
C SER A 136 4.92 -11.83 1.86
N ILE A 137 5.61 -11.26 0.87
CA ILE A 137 5.89 -11.94 -0.40
C ILE A 137 6.82 -13.14 -0.22
N ARG A 138 7.82 -13.04 0.66
CA ARG A 138 8.68 -14.20 0.98
C ARG A 138 7.90 -15.35 1.60
N HIS A 139 6.85 -15.06 2.37
CA HIS A 139 5.98 -16.08 2.97
C HIS A 139 5.01 -16.68 1.96
N SER A 140 4.55 -15.90 0.97
CA SER A 140 3.69 -16.38 -0.11
C SER A 140 4.44 -17.02 -1.28
N TYR A 141 5.77 -16.94 -1.31
CA TYR A 141 6.61 -17.39 -2.42
C TYR A 141 6.23 -18.78 -2.95
N TRP A 142 6.03 -18.87 -4.26
CA TRP A 142 5.62 -20.08 -4.98
C TRP A 142 6.16 -20.04 -6.42
N ILE A 143 6.38 -21.22 -7.01
CA ILE A 143 6.69 -21.36 -8.44
C ILE A 143 5.75 -22.37 -9.06
N HIS A 144 5.34 -22.16 -10.31
CA HIS A 144 4.33 -23.00 -10.97
C HIS A 144 4.72 -24.49 -11.04
N THR A 145 6.02 -24.79 -11.04
CA THR A 145 6.54 -26.17 -11.04
C THR A 145 6.31 -26.94 -9.73
N GLU A 146 5.83 -26.28 -8.68
CA GLU A 146 5.42 -26.93 -7.42
C GLU A 146 4.01 -27.54 -7.48
N PHE A 147 3.21 -27.20 -8.50
CA PHE A 147 1.85 -27.70 -8.68
C PHE A 147 1.76 -28.80 -9.75
N ASN A 148 0.67 -29.58 -9.70
CA ASN A 148 0.38 -30.64 -10.66
C ASN A 148 -0.89 -30.31 -11.44
N TYR A 149 -0.81 -30.32 -12.77
CA TYR A 149 -1.88 -29.96 -13.69
C TYR A 149 -2.41 -31.14 -14.53
N THR A 150 -1.98 -32.38 -14.27
CA THR A 150 -2.36 -33.53 -15.08
C THR A 150 -3.87 -33.77 -15.08
N SER A 151 -4.52 -33.65 -13.91
CA SER A 151 -5.98 -33.71 -13.80
C SER A 151 -6.65 -32.58 -14.58
N ASP A 152 -6.08 -31.38 -14.52
CA ASP A 152 -6.65 -30.16 -15.06
C ASP A 152 -6.68 -30.18 -16.59
N ILE A 153 -5.66 -30.76 -17.23
CA ILE A 153 -5.63 -30.97 -18.69
C ILE A 153 -6.73 -31.95 -19.10
N GLN A 154 -6.95 -33.01 -18.31
CA GLN A 154 -8.01 -34.00 -18.56
C GLN A 154 -9.39 -33.38 -18.33
N ASP A 155 -9.57 -32.64 -17.24
CA ASP A 155 -10.78 -31.91 -16.92
C ASP A 155 -11.14 -30.96 -18.04
N PHE A 156 -10.16 -30.17 -18.49
CA PHE A 156 -10.30 -29.29 -19.64
C PHE A 156 -10.76 -30.12 -20.83
N LYS A 157 -10.00 -31.12 -21.29
CA LYS A 157 -10.29 -31.83 -22.55
C LYS A 157 -11.57 -32.66 -22.56
N VAL A 158 -12.03 -33.18 -21.42
CA VAL A 158 -13.07 -34.23 -21.41
C VAL A 158 -14.21 -33.98 -20.42
N HIS A 159 -13.96 -33.36 -19.25
CA HIS A 159 -14.96 -33.33 -18.17
C HIS A 159 -15.84 -32.07 -18.15
N VAL A 160 -15.49 -31.05 -18.94
CA VAL A 160 -16.30 -29.84 -19.10
C VAL A 160 -17.07 -29.83 -20.41
N THR A 161 -18.24 -29.21 -20.37
CA THR A 161 -19.06 -28.91 -21.56
C THR A 161 -18.36 -27.91 -22.48
N ASP A 162 -18.86 -27.76 -23.71
CA ASP A 162 -18.31 -26.79 -24.66
C ASP A 162 -18.46 -25.34 -24.17
N CYS A 163 -19.58 -25.03 -23.51
CA CYS A 163 -19.82 -23.72 -22.90
C CYS A 163 -18.83 -23.45 -21.75
N GLU A 164 -18.67 -24.38 -20.81
CA GLU A 164 -17.70 -24.25 -19.71
C GLU A 164 -16.26 -24.13 -20.23
N ARG A 165 -15.90 -24.94 -21.23
CA ARG A 165 -14.59 -24.90 -21.90
C ARG A 165 -14.32 -23.53 -22.51
N ASP A 166 -15.31 -22.96 -23.20
CA ASP A 166 -15.20 -21.63 -23.80
C ASP A 166 -14.99 -20.54 -22.75
N VAL A 167 -15.76 -20.56 -21.65
CA VAL A 167 -15.58 -19.65 -20.52
C VAL A 167 -14.16 -19.77 -19.95
N ILE A 168 -13.70 -20.99 -19.64
CA ILE A 168 -12.36 -21.23 -19.08
C ILE A 168 -11.28 -20.72 -20.02
N ARG A 169 -11.39 -21.03 -21.32
CA ARG A 169 -10.46 -20.59 -22.36
C ARG A 169 -10.31 -19.06 -22.36
N LYS A 170 -11.43 -18.34 -22.41
CA LYS A 170 -11.43 -16.86 -22.42
C LYS A 170 -10.91 -16.27 -21.13
N VAL A 171 -11.27 -16.86 -19.99
CA VAL A 171 -10.79 -16.43 -18.67
C VAL A 171 -9.28 -16.61 -18.55
N MET A 172 -8.73 -17.74 -19.00
CA MET A 172 -7.28 -17.98 -19.00
C MET A 172 -6.54 -17.00 -19.91
N LEU A 173 -7.07 -16.73 -21.11
CA LEU A 173 -6.54 -15.72 -22.02
C LEU A 173 -6.56 -14.31 -21.39
N ALA A 174 -7.65 -13.95 -20.70
CA ALA A 174 -7.74 -12.68 -20.00
C ALA A 174 -6.75 -12.57 -18.84
N ILE A 175 -6.57 -13.61 -18.02
CA ILE A 175 -5.54 -13.55 -16.96
C ILE A 175 -4.16 -13.36 -17.58
N ALA A 176 -3.82 -14.18 -18.57
CA ALA A 176 -2.55 -14.11 -19.25
C ALA A 176 -2.30 -12.73 -19.92
N GLN A 177 -3.34 -12.03 -20.38
CA GLN A 177 -3.16 -10.70 -20.97
C GLN A 177 -2.57 -9.69 -19.98
N ILE A 178 -2.98 -9.74 -18.71
CA ILE A 178 -2.39 -8.89 -17.66
C ILE A 178 -1.04 -9.45 -17.22
N GLU A 179 -0.96 -10.75 -16.97
CA GLU A 179 0.18 -11.38 -16.30
C GLU A 179 1.40 -11.56 -17.22
N VAL A 180 1.17 -11.80 -18.51
CA VAL A 180 2.25 -11.94 -19.51
C VAL A 180 2.72 -10.56 -20.00
N SER A 181 1.93 -9.50 -19.77
CA SER A 181 2.36 -8.13 -20.05
C SER A 181 3.50 -7.72 -19.11
N VAL A 182 4.46 -6.96 -19.63
CA VAL A 182 5.62 -6.52 -18.83
C VAL A 182 5.18 -5.52 -17.74
N LYS A 183 5.04 -6.00 -16.50
CA LYS A 183 4.72 -5.18 -15.33
C LYS A 183 5.98 -4.57 -14.71
N THR A 184 6.55 -3.53 -15.32
CA THR A 184 7.74 -2.85 -14.76
C THR A 184 7.42 -1.90 -13.59
N PHE A 185 6.14 -1.64 -13.32
CA PHE A 185 5.69 -0.60 -12.38
C PHE A 185 6.36 -0.71 -11.01
N TRP A 186 6.30 -1.88 -10.37
CA TRP A 186 6.89 -2.10 -9.05
C TRP A 186 8.42 -2.04 -9.06
N GLY A 187 9.07 -2.58 -10.09
CA GLY A 187 10.52 -2.53 -10.24
C GLY A 187 11.06 -1.10 -10.40
N ASP A 188 10.24 -0.22 -10.96
CA ASP A 188 10.58 1.18 -11.22
C ASP A 188 10.17 2.14 -10.10
N ILE A 189 9.43 1.68 -9.08
CA ILE A 189 8.88 2.54 -8.03
C ILE A 189 9.95 3.35 -7.29
N TYR A 190 11.15 2.77 -7.09
CA TYR A 190 12.26 3.45 -6.42
C TYR A 190 12.78 4.68 -7.19
N LYS A 191 12.57 4.75 -8.50
CA LYS A 191 12.93 5.92 -9.32
C LYS A 191 12.13 7.16 -8.92
N LYS A 192 10.91 6.96 -8.40
CA LYS A 192 9.96 8.02 -8.04
C LYS A 192 9.77 8.17 -6.53
N LEU A 193 9.88 7.07 -5.79
CA LEU A 193 9.85 7.00 -4.32
C LEU A 193 11.22 6.52 -3.80
N PRO A 194 12.26 7.38 -3.81
CA PRO A 194 13.66 7.00 -3.58
C PRO A 194 13.98 6.75 -2.10
N LYS A 195 13.30 5.78 -1.50
CA LYS A 195 13.50 5.27 -0.13
C LYS A 195 13.97 3.81 -0.19
N PRO A 196 15.11 3.44 0.46
CA PRO A 196 15.63 2.08 0.41
C PRO A 196 14.63 0.96 0.80
N GLU A 197 13.78 1.23 1.79
CA GLU A 197 12.72 0.31 2.23
C GLU A 197 11.63 0.12 1.17
N ILE A 198 11.26 1.18 0.44
CA ILE A 198 10.30 1.11 -0.68
C ILE A 198 10.93 0.39 -1.87
N GLY A 199 12.20 0.67 -2.18
CA GLY A 199 12.92 -0.05 -3.22
C GLY A 199 13.03 -1.55 -2.94
N SER A 200 13.22 -1.93 -1.68
CA SER A 200 13.23 -3.35 -1.28
C SER A 200 11.91 -4.04 -1.56
N VAL A 201 10.77 -3.38 -1.30
CA VAL A 201 9.44 -3.89 -1.66
C VAL A 201 9.31 -3.97 -3.18
N GLY A 202 9.63 -2.89 -3.89
CA GLY A 202 9.51 -2.82 -5.35
C GLY A 202 10.28 -3.92 -6.09
N TYR A 203 11.52 -4.22 -5.68
CA TYR A 203 12.29 -5.32 -6.28
C TYR A 203 11.76 -6.71 -5.90
N THR A 204 11.19 -6.84 -4.70
CA THR A 204 10.58 -8.11 -4.27
C THR A 204 9.30 -8.39 -5.06
N PHE A 205 8.47 -7.36 -5.28
CA PHE A 205 7.26 -7.46 -6.11
C PHE A 205 7.63 -7.69 -7.58
N ALA A 206 8.65 -6.99 -8.10
CA ALA A 206 9.10 -7.21 -9.47
C ALA A 206 9.52 -8.68 -9.74
N GLU A 207 10.05 -9.38 -8.73
CA GLU A 207 10.35 -10.81 -8.86
C GLU A 207 9.09 -11.68 -8.79
N SER A 208 8.10 -11.36 -7.95
CA SER A 208 6.84 -12.09 -7.94
C SER A 208 6.12 -12.02 -9.28
N GLU A 209 6.16 -10.87 -9.96
CA GLU A 209 5.61 -10.72 -11.31
C GLU A 209 6.26 -11.66 -12.33
N VAL A 210 7.56 -11.95 -12.21
CA VAL A 210 8.23 -12.93 -13.07
C VAL A 210 7.65 -14.33 -12.85
N ARG A 211 7.39 -14.69 -11.59
CA ARG A 211 6.81 -16.00 -11.25
C ARG A 211 5.37 -16.12 -11.76
N HIS A 212 4.60 -15.04 -11.70
CA HIS A 212 3.24 -15.02 -12.25
C HIS A 212 3.27 -15.16 -13.77
N HIS A 213 4.13 -14.38 -14.44
CA HIS A 213 4.35 -14.47 -15.89
C HIS A 213 4.66 -15.91 -16.33
N ASP A 214 5.65 -16.55 -15.69
CA ASP A 214 6.06 -17.91 -15.98
C ASP A 214 4.90 -18.91 -15.78
N ALA A 215 4.13 -18.74 -14.71
CA ALA A 215 2.99 -19.61 -14.40
C ALA A 215 1.89 -19.54 -15.48
N TYR A 216 1.46 -18.34 -15.87
CA TYR A 216 0.38 -18.19 -16.83
C TYR A 216 0.82 -18.48 -18.26
N ALA A 217 2.09 -18.20 -18.61
CA ALA A 217 2.68 -18.67 -19.87
C ALA A 217 2.68 -20.22 -19.93
N HIS A 218 3.05 -20.89 -18.84
CA HIS A 218 3.00 -22.35 -18.76
C HIS A 218 1.57 -22.90 -18.88
N LEU A 219 0.59 -22.26 -18.23
CA LEU A 219 -0.81 -22.68 -18.34
C LEU A 219 -1.38 -22.51 -19.76
N LEU A 220 -0.99 -21.45 -20.49
CA LEU A 220 -1.36 -21.30 -21.90
C LEU A 220 -0.82 -22.45 -22.76
N GLU A 221 0.43 -22.86 -22.53
CA GLU A 221 1.05 -24.01 -23.21
C GLU A 221 0.28 -25.30 -22.93
N LEU A 222 0.03 -25.61 -21.65
CA LEU A 222 -0.64 -26.85 -21.25
C LEU A 222 -2.06 -26.98 -21.80
N LEU A 223 -2.77 -25.85 -21.92
CA LEU A 223 -4.14 -25.80 -22.44
C LEU A 223 -4.19 -25.64 -23.97
N GLY A 224 -3.05 -25.44 -24.63
CA GLY A 224 -2.97 -25.27 -26.09
C GLY A 224 -3.51 -23.93 -26.58
N LEU A 225 -3.35 -22.86 -25.80
CA LEU A 225 -3.98 -21.55 -26.05
C LEU A 225 -3.03 -20.50 -26.64
N ASN A 226 -1.75 -20.84 -26.87
CA ASN A 226 -0.75 -19.88 -27.36
C ASN A 226 -1.16 -19.16 -28.66
N GLN A 227 -1.63 -19.90 -29.65
CA GLN A 227 -2.00 -19.33 -30.95
C GLN A 227 -3.15 -18.33 -30.83
N GLU A 228 -4.09 -18.58 -29.92
CA GLU A 228 -5.19 -17.66 -29.66
C GLU A 228 -4.74 -16.44 -28.85
N PHE A 229 -3.79 -16.64 -27.94
CA PHE A 229 -3.22 -15.54 -27.17
C PHE A 229 -2.49 -14.51 -28.05
N GLU A 230 -1.83 -14.94 -29.13
CA GLU A 230 -1.16 -14.03 -30.09
C GLU A 230 -2.12 -12.97 -30.67
N THR A 231 -3.39 -13.31 -30.85
CA THR A 231 -4.41 -12.44 -31.45
C THR A 231 -5.37 -11.84 -30.43
N ILE A 232 -5.16 -12.04 -29.12
CA ILE A 232 -6.09 -11.59 -28.07
C ILE A 232 -6.36 -10.08 -28.11
N HIS A 233 -5.38 -9.28 -28.52
CA HIS A 233 -5.49 -7.82 -28.66
C HIS A 233 -6.49 -7.36 -29.74
N GLN A 234 -6.93 -8.28 -30.61
CA GLN A 234 -7.93 -8.00 -31.64
C GLN A 234 -9.36 -8.06 -31.09
N ILE A 235 -9.55 -8.67 -29.92
CA ILE A 235 -10.86 -8.77 -29.26
C ILE A 235 -11.26 -7.39 -28.72
N PRO A 236 -12.42 -6.83 -29.10
CA PRO A 236 -12.76 -5.44 -28.77
C PRO A 236 -12.74 -5.09 -27.27
N CYS A 237 -13.30 -5.94 -26.40
CA CYS A 237 -13.29 -5.69 -24.95
C CYS A 237 -11.87 -5.77 -24.36
N ILE A 238 -11.03 -6.67 -24.86
CA ILE A 238 -9.62 -6.77 -24.46
C ILE A 238 -8.84 -5.54 -24.90
N LEU A 239 -9.05 -5.06 -26.13
CA LEU A 239 -8.44 -3.82 -26.59
C LEU A 239 -8.92 -2.61 -25.77
N GLY A 240 -10.21 -2.56 -25.42
CA GLY A 240 -10.77 -1.55 -24.51
C GLY A 240 -10.06 -1.56 -23.15
N ARG A 241 -9.81 -2.74 -22.61
CA ARG A 241 -9.04 -2.92 -21.38
C ARG A 241 -7.60 -2.47 -21.49
N ILE A 242 -6.88 -2.88 -22.53
CA ILE A 242 -5.51 -2.44 -22.79
C ILE A 242 -5.41 -0.91 -22.78
N ARG A 243 -6.36 -0.22 -23.42
CA ARG A 243 -6.36 1.26 -23.46
C ARG A 243 -6.48 1.91 -22.08
N TYR A 244 -7.32 1.40 -21.18
CA TYR A 244 -7.40 2.00 -19.83
C TYR A 244 -6.17 1.66 -18.98
N LEU A 245 -5.60 0.45 -19.13
CA LEU A 245 -4.37 0.06 -18.45
C LEU A 245 -3.19 0.94 -18.90
N GLU A 246 -3.06 1.19 -20.21
CA GLU A 246 -2.03 2.06 -20.77
C GLU A 246 -2.16 3.52 -20.32
N LYS A 247 -3.39 4.04 -20.17
CA LYS A 247 -3.63 5.38 -19.63
C LYS A 247 -3.01 5.55 -18.25
N THR A 248 -3.06 4.51 -17.41
CA THR A 248 -2.44 4.49 -16.08
C THR A 248 -0.91 4.60 -16.15
N ASN A 249 -0.30 3.93 -17.12
CA ASN A 249 1.14 3.99 -17.38
C ASN A 249 1.59 5.34 -17.93
N LEU A 250 0.80 5.96 -18.81
CA LEU A 250 1.10 7.29 -19.36
C LEU A 250 1.12 8.36 -18.26
N ILE A 251 0.17 8.29 -17.32
CA ILE A 251 0.15 9.18 -16.15
C ILE A 251 1.42 8.99 -15.29
N ALA A 252 1.91 7.75 -15.14
CA ALA A 252 3.14 7.45 -14.40
C ALA A 252 4.38 8.16 -14.95
N GLN A 253 4.40 8.41 -16.27
CA GLN A 253 5.52 9.01 -16.98
C GLN A 253 5.54 10.55 -16.86
N GLY A 254 4.44 11.18 -16.44
CA GLY A 254 4.22 12.65 -16.42
C GLY A 254 5.14 13.49 -15.55
N GLY A 255 6.11 12.89 -14.86
CA GLY A 255 7.19 13.60 -14.16
C GLY A 255 6.81 14.17 -12.79
N GLU A 256 5.60 14.72 -12.64
CA GLU A 256 5.13 15.36 -11.41
C GLU A 256 4.73 14.35 -10.31
N PRO A 257 5.10 14.60 -9.03
CA PRO A 257 4.73 13.73 -7.91
C PRO A 257 3.21 13.53 -7.71
N ARG A 258 2.39 14.55 -7.98
CA ARG A 258 0.92 14.46 -7.90
C ARG A 258 0.37 13.48 -8.94
N ASP A 259 0.86 13.56 -10.17
CA ASP A 259 0.44 12.66 -11.25
C ASP A 259 0.92 11.23 -10.99
N TYR A 260 2.15 11.06 -10.50
CA TYR A 260 2.63 9.73 -10.11
C TYR A 260 1.80 9.12 -8.96
N THR A 261 1.30 9.94 -8.03
CA THR A 261 0.36 9.50 -6.98
C THR A 261 -0.93 8.95 -7.58
N LEU A 262 -1.47 9.62 -8.61
CA LEU A 262 -2.63 9.12 -9.34
C LEU A 262 -2.32 7.78 -10.02
N SER A 263 -1.12 7.63 -10.60
CA SER A 263 -0.70 6.35 -11.20
C SER A 263 -0.63 5.21 -10.18
N ILE A 264 0.00 5.42 -9.02
CA ILE A 264 0.00 4.43 -7.92
C ILE A 264 -1.41 4.05 -7.53
N LEU A 265 -2.31 5.03 -7.39
CA LEU A 265 -3.70 4.80 -7.00
C LEU A 265 -4.40 3.89 -8.00
N LEU A 266 -4.38 4.23 -9.28
CA LEU A 266 -5.08 3.48 -10.32
C LEU A 266 -4.51 2.07 -10.47
N PHE A 267 -3.18 1.95 -10.48
CA PHE A 267 -2.51 0.67 -10.60
C PHE A 267 -2.86 -0.23 -9.41
N SER A 268 -2.76 0.29 -8.19
CA SER A 268 -2.98 -0.52 -6.98
C SER A 268 -4.46 -0.84 -6.73
N LEU A 269 -5.37 0.09 -7.01
CA LEU A 269 -6.79 -0.09 -6.66
C LEU A 269 -7.57 -0.84 -7.73
N PHE A 270 -7.24 -0.65 -9.01
CA PHE A 270 -8.02 -1.19 -10.11
C PHE A 270 -7.29 -2.34 -10.80
N ILE A 271 -5.99 -2.20 -11.08
CA ILE A 271 -5.24 -3.27 -11.76
C ILE A 271 -4.99 -4.43 -10.80
N GLU A 272 -4.25 -4.16 -9.71
CA GLU A 272 -3.87 -5.17 -8.72
C GLU A 272 -5.08 -5.72 -7.94
N HIS A 273 -6.03 -4.87 -7.53
CA HIS A 273 -7.14 -5.29 -6.65
C HIS A 273 -8.44 -5.68 -7.37
N VAL A 274 -8.58 -5.44 -8.69
CA VAL A 274 -9.84 -5.70 -9.41
C VAL A 274 -9.68 -6.47 -10.71
N SER A 275 -8.81 -6.05 -11.63
CA SER A 275 -8.81 -6.50 -13.03
C SER A 275 -8.60 -8.01 -13.27
N LEU A 276 -8.07 -8.73 -12.28
CA LEU A 276 -7.88 -10.19 -12.31
C LEU A 276 -8.88 -10.97 -11.45
N PHE A 277 -9.59 -10.30 -10.55
CA PHE A 277 -10.33 -10.99 -9.50
C PHE A 277 -11.62 -11.65 -9.99
N SER A 278 -12.25 -11.12 -11.05
CA SER A 278 -13.40 -11.79 -11.66
C SER A 278 -13.00 -13.13 -12.28
N GLN A 279 -11.83 -13.17 -12.91
CA GLN A 279 -11.25 -14.34 -13.55
C GLN A 279 -10.85 -15.37 -12.51
N PHE A 280 -10.23 -14.92 -11.41
CA PHE A 280 -9.91 -15.77 -10.26
C PHE A 280 -11.16 -16.41 -9.66
N LEU A 281 -12.21 -15.62 -9.42
CA LEU A 281 -13.49 -16.11 -8.92
C LEU A 281 -14.07 -17.19 -9.85
N ILE A 282 -14.08 -16.95 -11.16
CA ILE A 282 -14.64 -17.90 -12.14
C ILE A 282 -13.90 -19.24 -12.06
N ILE A 283 -12.56 -19.26 -12.14
CA ILE A 283 -11.83 -20.53 -12.13
C ILE A 283 -11.93 -21.24 -10.77
N MET A 284 -11.80 -20.51 -9.66
CA MET A 284 -11.93 -21.12 -8.32
C MET A 284 -13.33 -21.69 -8.08
N SER A 285 -14.37 -21.11 -8.70
CA SER A 285 -15.74 -21.63 -8.60
C SER A 285 -15.91 -23.02 -9.23
N PHE A 286 -15.17 -23.34 -10.30
CA PHE A 286 -15.17 -24.70 -10.86
C PHE A 286 -14.63 -25.73 -9.86
N ASN A 287 -13.55 -25.39 -9.15
CA ASN A 287 -13.02 -26.26 -8.11
C ASN A 287 -14.01 -26.39 -6.94
N LYS A 288 -14.58 -25.28 -6.48
CA LYS A 288 -15.56 -25.27 -5.39
C LYS A 288 -16.80 -26.10 -5.68
N TYR A 289 -17.45 -25.88 -6.83
CA TYR A 289 -18.78 -26.43 -7.11
C TYR A 289 -18.74 -27.72 -7.94
N ARG A 290 -17.68 -27.94 -8.72
CA ARG A 290 -17.54 -29.12 -9.60
C ARG A 290 -16.34 -30.01 -9.24
N ASN A 291 -15.45 -29.59 -8.33
CA ASN A 291 -14.24 -30.33 -7.93
C ASN A 291 -13.27 -30.59 -9.11
N LEU A 292 -13.25 -29.67 -10.08
CA LEU A 292 -12.39 -29.66 -11.27
C LEU A 292 -11.28 -28.61 -11.15
N PHE A 293 -10.22 -28.74 -11.95
CA PHE A 293 -9.14 -27.73 -12.06
C PHE A 293 -8.40 -27.41 -10.75
N LYS A 294 -8.07 -28.45 -9.97
CA LYS A 294 -7.40 -28.30 -8.67
C LYS A 294 -6.02 -27.66 -8.78
N GLY A 295 -5.21 -28.08 -9.75
CA GLY A 295 -3.87 -27.54 -9.98
C GLY A 295 -3.92 -26.06 -10.35
N ILE A 296 -4.79 -25.69 -11.29
CA ILE A 296 -5.01 -24.30 -11.71
C ILE A 296 -5.58 -23.47 -10.56
N SER A 297 -6.53 -24.01 -9.79
CA SER A 297 -7.11 -23.33 -8.62
C SER A 297 -6.05 -23.01 -7.57
N ASN A 298 -5.09 -23.90 -7.32
CA ASN A 298 -3.99 -23.63 -6.38
C ASN A 298 -3.05 -22.52 -6.86
N VAL A 299 -2.78 -22.44 -8.17
CA VAL A 299 -2.00 -21.34 -8.77
C VAL A 299 -2.72 -20.02 -8.57
N ILE A 300 -4.02 -19.98 -8.88
CA ILE A 300 -4.85 -18.78 -8.75
C ILE A 300 -4.97 -18.35 -7.29
N GLU A 301 -5.11 -19.29 -6.35
CA GLU A 301 -5.07 -18.98 -4.92
C GLU A 301 -3.71 -18.36 -4.52
N ALA A 302 -2.60 -18.88 -5.05
CA ALA A 302 -1.27 -18.34 -4.77
C ALA A 302 -1.07 -16.94 -5.40
N THR A 303 -1.47 -16.73 -6.66
CA THR A 303 -1.43 -15.42 -7.34
C THR A 303 -2.30 -14.41 -6.60
N SER A 304 -3.56 -14.74 -6.31
CA SER A 304 -4.50 -13.81 -5.66
C SER A 304 -4.05 -13.31 -4.29
N LYS A 305 -3.30 -14.14 -3.53
CA LYS A 305 -2.65 -13.71 -2.28
C LYS A 305 -1.56 -12.68 -2.52
N GLU A 306 -0.74 -12.85 -3.55
CA GLU A 306 0.32 -11.89 -3.91
C GLU A 306 -0.25 -10.58 -4.44
N GLU A 307 -1.23 -10.63 -5.36
CA GLU A 307 -1.95 -9.44 -5.85
C GLU A 307 -2.65 -8.66 -4.71
N GLN A 308 -3.19 -9.38 -3.72
CA GLN A 308 -3.75 -8.75 -2.53
C GLN A 308 -2.67 -8.00 -1.72
N ILE A 309 -1.48 -8.59 -1.55
CA ILE A 309 -0.33 -7.94 -0.89
C ILE A 309 0.09 -6.69 -1.68
N HIS A 310 0.15 -6.78 -3.01
CA HIS A 310 0.56 -5.68 -3.88
C HIS A 310 -0.35 -4.46 -3.75
N GLY A 311 -1.66 -4.66 -3.89
CA GLY A 311 -2.58 -3.53 -3.77
C GLY A 311 -2.68 -2.98 -2.32
N LEU A 312 -2.47 -3.81 -1.29
CA LEU A 312 -2.37 -3.32 0.10
C LEU A 312 -1.17 -2.39 0.30
N PHE A 313 -0.02 -2.73 -0.28
CA PHE A 313 1.15 -1.85 -0.27
C PHE A 313 0.85 -0.53 -0.96
N GLY A 314 0.21 -0.58 -2.13
CA GLY A 314 -0.24 0.61 -2.85
C GLY A 314 -1.20 1.50 -2.03
N ILE A 315 -2.17 0.90 -1.33
CA ILE A 315 -3.08 1.63 -0.44
C ILE A 315 -2.31 2.32 0.70
N ASP A 316 -1.35 1.65 1.32
CA ASP A 316 -0.52 2.24 2.38
C ASP A 316 0.34 3.39 1.85
N LEU A 317 0.91 3.27 0.64
CA LEU A 317 1.61 4.38 -0.02
C LEU A 317 0.68 5.59 -0.23
N ILE A 318 -0.55 5.37 -0.72
CA ILE A 318 -1.52 6.45 -0.92
C ILE A 318 -1.90 7.12 0.41
N ARG A 319 -2.07 6.35 1.48
CA ARG A 319 -2.35 6.88 2.83
C ARG A 319 -1.19 7.75 3.32
N ILE A 320 0.04 7.29 3.15
CA ILE A 320 1.25 8.06 3.50
C ILE A 320 1.29 9.36 2.68
N ILE A 321 1.14 9.28 1.36
CA ILE A 321 1.16 10.46 0.48
C ILE A 321 0.06 11.45 0.87
N ARG A 322 -1.14 10.97 1.24
CA ARG A 322 -2.22 11.84 1.71
C ARG A 322 -1.92 12.53 3.02
N GLN A 323 -1.26 11.85 3.95
CA GLN A 323 -0.83 12.47 5.21
C GLN A 323 0.24 13.55 4.96
N GLU A 324 1.14 13.32 4.01
CA GLU A 324 2.22 14.25 3.68
C GLU A 324 1.78 15.40 2.76
N GLN A 325 0.82 15.16 1.87
CA GLN A 325 0.35 16.09 0.83
C GLN A 325 -1.19 16.12 0.76
N PRO A 326 -1.89 16.51 1.84
CA PRO A 326 -3.35 16.48 1.89
C PRO A 326 -4.00 17.37 0.81
N GLN A 327 -3.33 18.44 0.40
CA GLN A 327 -3.81 19.37 -0.63
C GLN A 327 -3.90 18.75 -2.03
N TRP A 328 -3.23 17.63 -2.29
CA TRP A 328 -3.35 16.93 -3.59
C TRP A 328 -4.66 16.16 -3.73
N PHE A 329 -5.27 15.76 -2.62
CA PHE A 329 -6.50 14.99 -2.56
C PHE A 329 -7.71 15.92 -2.48
N ASP A 330 -7.81 16.80 -3.47
CA ASP A 330 -8.89 17.76 -3.62
C ASP A 330 -10.09 17.17 -4.38
N GLN A 331 -11.11 18.00 -4.59
CA GLN A 331 -12.30 17.59 -5.34
C GLN A 331 -12.00 17.26 -6.80
N GLU A 332 -10.96 17.84 -7.40
CA GLU A 332 -10.56 17.54 -8.77
C GLU A 332 -10.01 16.11 -8.84
N MET A 333 -9.09 15.75 -7.94
CA MET A 333 -8.57 14.39 -7.84
C MET A 333 -9.68 13.38 -7.56
N SER A 334 -10.63 13.71 -6.67
CA SER A 334 -11.78 12.85 -6.37
C SER A 334 -12.65 12.60 -7.61
N ARG A 335 -12.92 13.63 -8.43
CA ARG A 335 -13.65 13.50 -9.70
C ARG A 335 -12.89 12.64 -10.70
N THR A 336 -11.57 12.84 -10.82
CA THR A 336 -10.72 12.05 -11.70
C THR A 336 -10.73 10.57 -11.32
N ILE A 337 -10.60 10.25 -10.02
CA ILE A 337 -10.70 8.88 -9.51
C ILE A 337 -12.07 8.28 -9.86
N ALA A 338 -13.15 9.04 -9.68
CA ALA A 338 -14.50 8.56 -9.98
C ALA A 338 -14.70 8.25 -11.47
N THR A 339 -14.25 9.13 -12.36
CA THR A 339 -14.30 8.91 -13.82
C THR A 339 -13.51 7.66 -14.20
N LEU A 340 -12.29 7.50 -13.69
CA LEU A 340 -11.43 6.36 -14.01
C LEU A 340 -11.97 5.05 -13.42
N CYS A 341 -12.59 5.10 -12.24
CA CYS A 341 -13.30 3.95 -11.67
C CYS A 341 -14.46 3.50 -12.56
N GLN A 342 -15.23 4.45 -13.11
CA GLN A 342 -16.33 4.14 -14.03
C GLN A 342 -15.81 3.58 -15.36
N GLU A 343 -14.74 4.15 -15.92
CA GLU A 343 -14.08 3.62 -17.13
C GLU A 343 -13.60 2.18 -16.91
N ALA A 344 -12.92 1.91 -15.78
CA ALA A 344 -12.45 0.57 -15.43
C ALA A 344 -13.63 -0.41 -15.22
N TRP A 345 -14.68 0.02 -14.51
CA TRP A 345 -15.88 -0.81 -14.32
C TRP A 345 -16.56 -1.17 -15.65
N CYS A 346 -16.68 -0.23 -16.58
CA CYS A 346 -17.24 -0.49 -17.91
C CYS A 346 -16.39 -1.51 -18.66
N ALA A 347 -15.07 -1.34 -18.68
CA ALA A 347 -14.17 -2.27 -19.36
C ALA A 347 -14.24 -3.68 -18.77
N GLU A 348 -14.21 -3.83 -17.43
CA GLU A 348 -14.34 -5.13 -16.79
C GLU A 348 -15.73 -5.76 -17.01
N SER A 349 -16.79 -4.94 -17.09
CA SER A 349 -18.14 -5.42 -17.41
C SER A 349 -18.25 -5.99 -18.83
N GLU A 350 -17.62 -5.34 -19.81
CA GLU A 350 -17.57 -5.82 -21.20
C GLU A 350 -16.78 -7.13 -21.34
N ILE A 351 -15.73 -7.30 -20.54
CA ILE A 351 -14.98 -8.56 -20.47
C ILE A 351 -15.84 -9.67 -19.88
N ILE A 352 -16.56 -9.37 -18.79
CA ILE A 352 -17.50 -10.31 -18.19
C ILE A 352 -18.57 -10.73 -19.21
N ASP A 353 -19.10 -9.79 -20.01
CA ASP A 353 -20.04 -10.14 -21.09
C ASP A 353 -19.41 -11.06 -22.13
N TRP A 354 -18.16 -10.81 -22.53
CA TRP A 354 -17.43 -11.65 -23.47
C TRP A 354 -17.18 -13.08 -22.96
N PHE A 355 -16.90 -13.25 -21.66
CA PHE A 355 -16.73 -14.57 -21.06
C PHE A 355 -17.95 -15.46 -21.27
N PHE A 356 -19.15 -14.90 -21.19
CA PHE A 356 -20.40 -15.65 -21.22
C PHE A 356 -21.20 -15.47 -22.53
N GLU A 357 -20.54 -15.10 -23.64
CA GLU A 357 -21.23 -14.87 -24.92
C GLU A 357 -21.90 -16.14 -25.48
N GLU A 358 -21.31 -17.31 -25.21
CA GLU A 358 -21.80 -18.64 -25.62
C GLU A 358 -22.68 -19.33 -24.56
N GLY A 359 -22.89 -18.68 -23.40
CA GLY A 359 -23.72 -19.19 -22.30
C GLY A 359 -23.16 -18.86 -20.92
N GLU A 360 -24.04 -18.86 -19.92
CA GLU A 360 -23.69 -18.65 -18.51
C GLU A 360 -23.46 -19.98 -17.77
N LEU A 361 -22.68 -19.92 -16.69
CA LEU A 361 -22.50 -21.03 -15.75
C LEU A 361 -23.69 -21.07 -14.78
N ASP A 362 -24.31 -22.25 -14.63
CA ASP A 362 -25.43 -22.47 -13.72
C ASP A 362 -25.07 -22.23 -12.24
N PHE A 363 -23.83 -22.53 -11.85
CA PHE A 363 -23.32 -22.34 -10.49
C PHE A 363 -22.66 -20.98 -10.24
N LEU A 364 -22.46 -20.16 -11.26
CA LEU A 364 -21.88 -18.81 -11.12
C LEU A 364 -22.48 -17.84 -12.15
N PRO A 365 -23.70 -17.33 -11.90
CA PRO A 365 -24.37 -16.43 -12.82
C PRO A 365 -23.59 -15.13 -13.06
N LYS A 366 -23.70 -14.57 -14.25
CA LYS A 366 -22.99 -13.33 -14.62
C LYS A 366 -23.33 -12.15 -13.70
N ALA A 367 -24.58 -12.08 -13.24
CA ALA A 367 -25.05 -11.06 -12.30
C ALA A 367 -24.25 -11.10 -10.98
N LEU A 368 -23.98 -12.29 -10.45
CA LEU A 368 -23.24 -12.48 -9.21
C LEU A 368 -21.79 -11.97 -9.35
N ILE A 369 -21.13 -12.29 -10.48
CA ILE A 369 -19.76 -11.84 -10.77
C ILE A 369 -19.70 -10.31 -10.84
N ARG A 370 -20.71 -9.68 -11.43
CA ARG A 370 -20.82 -8.22 -11.49
C ARG A 370 -20.92 -7.61 -10.09
N GLU A 371 -21.77 -8.14 -9.21
CA GLU A 371 -21.88 -7.66 -7.83
C GLU A 371 -20.56 -7.81 -7.05
N PHE A 372 -19.87 -8.93 -7.25
CA PHE A 372 -18.53 -9.15 -6.69
C PHE A 372 -17.53 -8.07 -7.15
N VAL A 373 -17.42 -7.81 -8.45
CA VAL A 373 -16.49 -6.81 -9.00
C VAL A 373 -16.85 -5.39 -8.55
N LYS A 374 -18.14 -5.02 -8.55
CA LYS A 374 -18.60 -3.71 -8.02
C LYS A 374 -18.20 -3.53 -6.56
N ASN A 375 -18.35 -4.57 -5.75
CA ASN A 375 -17.96 -4.54 -4.34
C ASN A 375 -16.46 -4.33 -4.18
N ARG A 376 -15.63 -4.98 -5.01
CA ARG A 376 -14.18 -4.77 -5.00
C ARG A 376 -13.80 -3.33 -5.34
N PHE A 377 -14.37 -2.74 -6.39
CA PHE A 377 -14.20 -1.31 -6.70
C PHE A 377 -14.57 -0.41 -5.50
N ASN A 378 -15.72 -0.66 -4.87
CA ASN A 378 -16.16 0.10 -3.71
C ASN A 378 -15.24 -0.08 -2.48
N LYS A 379 -14.75 -1.30 -2.22
CA LYS A 379 -13.78 -1.59 -1.16
C LYS A 379 -12.47 -0.83 -1.43
N SER A 380 -11.98 -0.85 -2.67
CA SER A 380 -10.80 -0.10 -3.13
C SER A 380 -10.96 1.41 -2.88
N LEU A 381 -12.07 2.02 -3.30
CA LEU A 381 -12.36 3.44 -3.07
C LEU A 381 -12.42 3.79 -1.58
N LYS A 382 -13.16 2.98 -0.78
CA LYS A 382 -13.25 3.18 0.68
C LYS A 382 -11.89 3.08 1.36
N SER A 383 -11.00 2.20 0.89
CA SER A 383 -9.67 1.98 1.49
C SER A 383 -8.79 3.24 1.48
N ILE A 384 -9.03 4.12 0.50
CA ILE A 384 -8.41 5.43 0.33
C ILE A 384 -9.41 6.56 0.65
N GLY A 385 -10.41 6.35 1.51
CA GLY A 385 -11.32 7.39 1.97
C GLY A 385 -12.24 8.02 0.91
N GLU A 386 -12.34 7.45 -0.29
CA GLU A 386 -13.31 7.85 -1.30
C GLU A 386 -14.68 7.20 -1.03
N LYS A 387 -15.75 7.82 -1.54
CA LYS A 387 -17.10 7.27 -1.42
C LYS A 387 -17.30 6.11 -2.40
N PRO A 388 -18.07 5.08 -2.04
CA PRO A 388 -18.48 4.06 -3.00
C PRO A 388 -19.28 4.69 -4.15
N LEU A 389 -19.11 4.16 -5.36
CA LEU A 389 -19.72 4.68 -6.58
C LEU A 389 -20.73 3.73 -7.21
N LEU A 390 -20.59 2.44 -6.95
CA LEU A 390 -21.39 1.39 -7.58
C LEU A 390 -22.42 0.86 -6.57
N GLU A 391 -23.67 0.70 -6.99
CA GLU A 391 -24.68 0.06 -6.16
C GLU A 391 -24.50 -1.46 -6.18
N VAL A 392 -24.46 -2.07 -5.00
CA VAL A 392 -24.19 -3.50 -4.80
C VAL A 392 -25.35 -4.18 -4.09
N ASP A 393 -25.88 -5.24 -4.69
CA ASP A 393 -26.82 -6.14 -4.02
C ASP A 393 -26.08 -7.00 -2.99
N GLN A 394 -26.28 -6.67 -1.72
CA GLN A 394 -25.59 -7.34 -0.61
C GLN A 394 -26.05 -8.79 -0.42
N LEU A 395 -27.28 -9.15 -0.79
CA LEU A 395 -27.77 -10.52 -0.65
C LEU A 395 -27.13 -11.43 -1.68
N MET A 396 -27.05 -10.96 -2.93
CA MET A 396 -26.38 -11.69 -4.00
C MET A 396 -24.88 -11.82 -3.70
N LEU A 397 -24.23 -10.73 -3.27
CA LEU A 397 -22.80 -10.71 -2.97
C LEU A 397 -22.35 -11.80 -1.97
N GLN A 398 -23.18 -12.13 -0.97
CA GLN A 398 -22.88 -13.14 0.06
C GLN A 398 -22.54 -14.52 -0.53
N GLU A 399 -23.04 -14.84 -1.73
CA GLU A 399 -22.72 -16.10 -2.42
C GLU A 399 -21.23 -16.19 -2.83
N THR A 400 -20.49 -15.08 -2.78
CA THR A 400 -19.04 -15.02 -3.07
C THR A 400 -18.17 -14.90 -1.82
N ASP A 401 -18.74 -14.91 -0.61
CA ASP A 401 -17.96 -14.73 0.65
C ASP A 401 -16.88 -15.80 0.83
N TRP A 402 -17.12 -17.01 0.31
CA TRP A 402 -16.15 -18.10 0.33
C TRP A 402 -14.84 -17.77 -0.41
N PHE A 403 -14.90 -16.90 -1.43
CA PHE A 403 -13.72 -16.51 -2.18
C PHE A 403 -12.85 -15.60 -1.32
N ASP A 404 -13.47 -14.64 -0.65
CA ASP A 404 -12.79 -13.80 0.35
C ASP A 404 -12.24 -14.71 1.47
N ASP A 405 -12.91 -15.78 1.88
CA ASP A 405 -12.35 -16.72 2.85
C ASP A 405 -11.12 -17.49 2.36
N GLU A 406 -11.10 -17.94 1.12
CA GLU A 406 -9.95 -18.66 0.55
C GLU A 406 -8.74 -17.73 0.30
N VAL A 407 -8.99 -16.49 -0.12
CA VAL A 407 -7.94 -15.52 -0.45
C VAL A 407 -7.49 -14.70 0.77
N ILE A 408 -8.40 -14.35 1.69
CA ILE A 408 -8.17 -13.48 2.84
C ILE A 408 -8.04 -14.26 4.16
N THR A 409 -8.73 -15.40 4.33
CA THR A 409 -8.74 -16.15 5.60
C THR A 409 -7.52 -17.06 5.76
N THR A 410 -6.35 -16.48 5.54
CA THR A 410 -5.25 -16.54 6.52
C THR A 410 -5.43 -15.40 7.53
N LYS A 411 -6.54 -15.42 8.29
CA LYS A 411 -6.90 -14.62 9.47
C LYS A 411 -6.18 -13.26 9.59
N HIS A 412 -6.94 -12.16 9.65
CA HIS A 412 -6.46 -10.79 9.92
C HIS A 412 -5.58 -10.58 11.18
N GLY A 413 -5.31 -11.61 12.00
CA GLY A 413 -4.29 -11.61 13.07
C GLY A 413 -3.17 -12.67 12.92
N ASP A 414 -3.16 -13.46 11.84
CA ASP A 414 -2.37 -14.69 11.65
C ASP A 414 -1.65 -14.74 10.29
N PHE A 415 -1.90 -13.79 9.36
CA PHE A 415 -1.14 -13.62 8.10
C PHE A 415 0.37 -13.54 8.35
N PHE A 416 0.76 -13.06 9.54
CA PHE A 416 2.15 -12.86 9.96
C PHE A 416 2.69 -13.96 10.90
N VAL A 417 1.92 -15.02 11.21
CA VAL A 417 2.30 -15.99 12.27
C VAL A 417 2.25 -17.45 11.83
N LYS A 418 1.57 -17.82 10.74
CA LYS A 418 1.50 -19.23 10.32
C LYS A 418 2.39 -19.59 9.14
N ARG A 419 3.26 -20.59 9.37
CA ARG A 419 3.90 -21.39 8.32
C ARG A 419 2.84 -21.89 7.33
N SER A 420 3.07 -21.61 6.06
CA SER A 420 2.32 -22.17 4.93
C SER A 420 2.10 -23.68 5.14
N ILE A 421 0.85 -24.13 4.94
CA ILE A 421 0.49 -25.54 4.99
C ILE A 421 1.30 -26.21 3.87
N ASN A 422 2.09 -27.22 4.25
CA ASN A 422 3.03 -27.91 3.38
C ASN A 422 2.41 -28.29 2.03
N TYR A 423 2.72 -27.52 0.99
CA TYR A 423 2.74 -28.05 -0.37
C TYR A 423 3.92 -29.03 -0.44
N ASN A 424 3.63 -30.26 -0.89
CA ASN A 424 4.62 -31.32 -0.94
C ASN A 424 5.68 -30.94 -2.00
N LYS A 425 6.80 -30.36 -1.58
CA LYS A 425 7.88 -29.79 -2.41
C LYS A 425 8.61 -30.78 -3.35
N ARG A 426 8.06 -31.96 -3.64
CA ARG A 426 8.69 -33.02 -4.43
C ARG A 426 7.71 -33.92 -5.19
N SER A 427 6.82 -33.36 -6.00
CA SER A 427 6.20 -34.11 -7.10
C SER A 427 6.52 -33.40 -8.41
N ARG A 428 7.63 -33.78 -9.06
CA ARG A 428 7.89 -33.36 -10.44
C ARG A 428 6.77 -33.89 -11.33
N SER A 429 6.15 -33.00 -12.10
CA SER A 429 5.34 -33.41 -13.25
C SER A 429 6.28 -34.07 -14.28
N ILE A 430 5.88 -35.24 -14.75
CA ILE A 430 6.56 -35.95 -15.85
C ILE A 430 6.00 -35.34 -17.14
N THR A 431 6.86 -34.82 -18.00
CA THR A 431 6.46 -34.30 -19.33
C THR A 431 6.50 -35.42 -20.37
N GLY A 432 5.97 -35.16 -21.57
CA GLY A 432 6.09 -36.10 -22.70
C GLY A 432 7.55 -36.38 -23.08
N ASP A 433 8.44 -35.41 -22.91
CA ASP A 433 9.88 -35.53 -23.18
C ASP A 433 10.61 -36.40 -22.16
N ASP A 434 10.04 -36.58 -20.95
CA ASP A 434 10.58 -37.50 -19.94
C ASP A 434 10.25 -38.98 -20.24
N LEU A 435 9.37 -39.24 -21.21
CA LEU A 435 8.86 -40.55 -21.59
C LEU A 435 9.39 -41.08 -22.94
N PHE A 436 10.32 -40.36 -23.58
CA PHE A 436 10.97 -40.77 -24.84
C PHE A 436 12.49 -40.77 -24.78
#